data_AF-A0A7G8ZKL9-F1
#
_entry.id   AF-A0A7G8ZKL9-F1
#
_cell.length_a   1.000
_cell.length_b   1.000
_cell.length_c   1.000
_cell.angle_alpha   90.00
_cell.angle_beta   90.00
_cell.angle_gamma   90.00
#
_symmetry.space_group_name_H-M   'P 1'
#
loop_
_entity.id
_entity.type
_entity.pdbx_description
1 polymer ?
#
loop_
_entity_poly.entity_id
_entity_poly.type
_entity_poly.pdbx_seq_one_letter_code
_entity_poly.pdbx_strand_id
1 'polypeptide(L)'
;MTALQAVALYAGINLLLLTFLSVPIGLNRNKKKISIGDGGDPQMTALIRAHGNAAEWIPGALIGLFLMASLGYGTLFIHIVGVLFTIARGAHGYAFVSNQTGGPARRIGAGLTLLCYLVISGALIWKAVS
;
A
#
# COMPACT_ATOMS: atom_id res chain seq x y z
N MET A 1 -21.10 8.08 7.49
CA MET A 1 -19.64 8.02 7.77
C MET A 1 -19.02 9.35 7.36
N THR A 2 -18.19 9.96 8.21
CA THR A 2 -17.46 11.20 7.88
C THR A 2 -16.24 10.91 7.00
N ALA A 3 -15.65 11.93 6.38
CA ALA A 3 -14.41 11.78 5.62
C ALA A 3 -13.27 11.20 6.47
N LEU A 4 -13.12 11.66 7.72
CA LEU A 4 -12.11 11.12 8.65
C LEU A 4 -12.39 9.67 9.07
N GLN A 5 -13.66 9.30 9.25
CA GLN A 5 -14.01 7.89 9.50
C GLN A 5 -13.68 7.01 8.28
N ALA A 6 -13.83 7.54 7.06
CA ALA A 6 -13.39 6.84 5.84
C ALA A 6 -11.87 6.65 5.82
N VAL A 7 -11.09 7.69 6.17
CA VAL A 7 -9.63 7.57 6.31
C VAL A 7 -9.27 6.50 7.35
N ALA A 8 -9.92 6.50 8.51
CA ALA A 8 -9.67 5.50 9.56
C ALA A 8 -9.93 4.07 9.08
N LEU A 9 -11.00 3.85 8.30
CA LEU A 9 -11.28 2.56 7.67
C LEU A 9 -10.13 2.09 6.78
N TYR A 10 -9.67 2.95 5.85
CA TYR A 10 -8.57 2.58 4.95
C TYR A 10 -7.23 2.45 5.66
N ALA A 11 -6.99 3.24 6.70
CA ALA A 11 -5.81 3.08 7.54
C ALA A 11 -5.81 1.70 8.21
N GLY A 12 -6.92 1.29 8.84
CA GLY A 12 -7.05 -0.02 9.45
C GLY A 12 -6.83 -1.17 8.46
N ILE A 13 -7.46 -1.11 7.28
CA ILE A 13 -7.31 -2.16 6.25
C ILE A 13 -5.86 -2.24 5.75
N ASN A 14 -5.21 -1.11 5.47
CA ASN A 14 -3.84 -1.12 4.96
C ASN A 14 -2.81 -1.50 6.03
N LEU A 15 -3.06 -1.21 7.31
CA LEU A 15 -2.24 -1.72 8.41
C LEU A 15 -2.34 -3.24 8.55
N LEU A 16 -3.55 -3.80 8.37
CA LEU A 16 -3.73 -5.25 8.29
C LEU A 16 -2.97 -5.82 7.09
N LEU A 17 -3.06 -5.19 5.91
CA LEU A 17 -2.31 -5.60 4.72
C LEU A 17 -0.79 -5.62 4.96
N LEU A 18 -0.24 -4.57 5.58
CA LEU A 18 1.19 -4.52 5.94
C LEU A 18 1.58 -5.65 6.88
N THR A 19 0.74 -5.93 7.88
CA THR A 19 0.93 -7.02 8.84
C THR A 19 0.89 -8.38 8.13
N PHE A 20 -0.08 -8.61 7.25
CA PHE A 20 -0.16 -9.86 6.50
C PHE A 20 1.04 -10.07 5.58
N LEU A 21 1.58 -9.01 4.97
CA LEU A 21 2.79 -9.11 4.14
C LEU A 21 4.06 -9.37 4.96
N SER A 22 4.10 -8.98 6.24
CA SER A 22 5.27 -9.22 7.09
C SER A 22 5.32 -10.64 7.68
N VAL A 23 4.16 -11.28 7.92
CA VAL A 23 4.09 -12.63 8.52
C VAL A 23 4.93 -13.67 7.77
N PRO A 24 4.84 -13.82 6.44
CA PRO A 24 5.66 -14.78 5.70
C PRO A 24 7.18 -14.55 5.86
N ILE A 25 7.62 -13.30 6.03
CA ILE A 25 9.03 -12.97 6.25
C ILE A 25 9.48 -13.60 7.58
N GLY A 26 8.75 -13.35 8.67
CA GLY A 26 9.07 -13.90 9.99
C GLY A 26 9.08 -15.44 10.01
N LEU A 27 8.07 -16.07 9.39
CA LEU A 27 7.99 -17.53 9.28
C LEU A 27 9.18 -18.11 8.49
N ASN A 28 9.58 -17.47 7.39
CA ASN A 28 10.69 -17.93 6.56
C ASN A 28 12.07 -17.66 7.20
N ARG A 29 12.24 -16.59 7.99
CA ARG A 29 13.48 -16.37 8.77
C ARG A 29 13.80 -17.56 9.66
N ASN A 30 12.81 -18.00 10.43
CA ASN A 30 12.96 -19.12 11.36
C ASN A 30 13.19 -20.45 10.62
N LYS A 31 12.45 -20.68 9.53
CA LYS A 31 12.56 -21.90 8.72
C LYS A 31 13.91 -22.01 8.00
N LYS A 32 14.39 -20.91 7.41
CA LYS A 32 15.61 -20.88 6.59
C LYS A 32 16.87 -20.48 7.36
N LYS A 33 16.74 -20.20 8.67
CA LYS A 33 17.83 -19.73 9.55
C LYS A 33 18.52 -18.45 9.05
N ILE A 34 17.73 -17.55 8.45
CA ILE A 34 18.21 -16.26 7.93
C ILE A 34 17.96 -15.18 8.99
N SER A 35 19.02 -14.73 9.65
CA SER A 35 18.93 -13.70 10.69
C SER A 35 18.63 -12.31 10.11
N ILE A 36 19.45 -11.83 9.16
CA ILE A 36 19.38 -10.49 8.56
C ILE A 36 19.37 -10.62 7.03
N GLY A 37 18.74 -9.65 6.36
CA GLY A 37 18.67 -9.63 4.90
C GLY A 37 17.83 -10.79 4.35
N ASP A 38 18.14 -11.21 3.14
CA ASP A 38 17.49 -12.32 2.42
C ASP A 38 18.32 -13.61 2.39
N GLY A 39 19.56 -13.61 2.89
CA GLY A 39 20.42 -14.79 2.93
C GLY A 39 20.74 -15.39 1.56
N GLY A 40 20.58 -14.62 0.47
CA GLY A 40 20.71 -15.13 -0.90
C GLY A 40 19.52 -15.98 -1.37
N ASP A 41 18.43 -16.06 -0.59
CA ASP A 41 17.25 -16.83 -0.93
C ASP A 41 16.26 -15.99 -1.77
N PRO A 42 15.97 -16.36 -3.03
CA PRO A 42 15.13 -15.55 -3.91
C PRO A 42 13.70 -15.35 -3.41
N GLN A 43 13.14 -16.32 -2.68
CA GLN A 43 11.81 -16.20 -2.09
C GLN A 43 11.83 -15.18 -0.94
N MET A 44 12.88 -15.18 -0.13
CA MET A 44 13.06 -14.21 0.93
C MET A 44 13.21 -12.78 0.37
N THR A 45 13.98 -12.62 -0.71
CA THR A 45 14.07 -11.34 -1.44
C THR A 45 12.71 -10.86 -1.92
N ALA A 46 11.90 -11.75 -2.52
CA ALA A 46 10.56 -11.41 -3.00
C ALA A 46 9.62 -10.99 -1.85
N LEU A 47 9.59 -11.72 -0.75
CA LEU A 47 8.77 -11.40 0.43
C LEU A 47 9.17 -10.07 1.06
N ILE A 48 10.48 -9.83 1.25
CA ILE A 48 11.01 -8.57 1.77
C ILE A 48 10.63 -7.41 0.86
N ARG A 49 10.75 -7.55 -0.46
CA ARG A 49 10.34 -6.47 -1.39
C ARG A 49 8.83 -6.28 -1.47
N ALA A 50 8.02 -7.31 -1.26
CA ALA A 50 6.56 -7.16 -1.19
C ALA A 50 6.17 -6.25 -0.01
N HIS A 51 6.67 -6.58 1.18
CA HIS A 51 6.42 -5.79 2.39
C HIS A 51 7.09 -4.41 2.31
N GLY A 52 8.35 -4.34 1.88
CA GLY A 52 9.10 -3.09 1.75
C GLY A 52 8.41 -2.09 0.82
N ASN A 53 7.99 -2.52 -0.37
CA ASN A 53 7.19 -1.66 -1.25
C ASN A 53 5.89 -1.22 -0.56
N ALA A 54 5.17 -2.12 0.13
CA ALA A 54 3.96 -1.72 0.83
C ALA A 54 4.25 -0.66 1.91
N ALA A 55 5.34 -0.80 2.67
CA ALA A 55 5.76 0.15 3.70
C ALA A 55 6.24 1.49 3.13
N GLU A 56 6.77 1.51 1.90
CA GLU A 56 7.17 2.72 1.18
C GLU A 56 5.94 3.52 0.69
N TRP A 57 4.90 2.85 0.20
CA TRP A 57 3.76 3.51 -0.47
C TRP A 57 2.52 3.72 0.41
N ILE A 58 2.23 2.84 1.38
CA ILE A 58 1.01 2.93 2.20
C ILE A 58 1.01 4.17 3.11
N PRO A 59 2.06 4.45 3.91
CA PRO A 59 2.03 5.57 4.85
C PRO A 59 1.82 6.92 4.15
N GLY A 60 2.50 7.15 3.02
CA GLY A 60 2.37 8.39 2.25
C GLY A 60 0.95 8.59 1.71
N ALA A 61 0.32 7.56 1.16
CA ALA A 61 -1.07 7.64 0.71
C ALA A 61 -2.06 7.89 1.87
N LEU A 62 -1.87 7.23 3.02
CA LEU A 62 -2.75 7.42 4.18
C LEU A 62 -2.63 8.84 4.76
N ILE A 63 -1.41 9.39 4.83
CA ILE A 63 -1.18 10.80 5.21
C ILE A 63 -1.89 11.72 4.21
N GLY A 64 -1.76 11.43 2.91
CA GLY A 64 -2.45 12.17 1.86
C GLY A 64 -3.97 12.17 2.05
N LEU A 65 -4.58 10.99 2.22
CA LEU A 65 -6.02 10.86 2.47
C LEU A 65 -6.46 11.61 3.74
N PHE A 66 -5.66 11.56 4.81
CA PHE A 66 -5.91 12.29 6.04
C PHE A 66 -5.90 13.81 5.83
N LEU A 67 -4.91 14.34 5.09
CA LEU A 67 -4.84 15.75 4.75
C LEU A 67 -6.04 16.16 3.88
N MET A 68 -6.40 15.36 2.89
CA MET A 68 -7.58 15.63 2.05
C MET A 68 -8.85 15.70 2.89
N ALA A 69 -9.10 14.71 3.76
CA ALA A 69 -10.25 14.74 4.65
C ALA A 69 -10.25 15.98 5.57
N SER A 70 -9.08 16.35 6.11
CA SER A 70 -8.89 17.52 6.97
C SER A 70 -9.10 18.85 6.24
N LEU A 71 -8.80 18.91 4.94
CA LEU A 71 -9.01 20.08 4.08
C LEU A 71 -10.44 20.17 3.49
N GLY A 72 -11.35 19.30 3.97
CA GLY A 72 -12.76 19.34 3.60
C GLY A 72 -13.11 18.63 2.29
N TYR A 73 -12.25 17.74 1.78
CA TYR A 73 -12.64 16.88 0.65
C TYR A 73 -13.81 15.97 1.04
N GLY A 74 -14.76 15.83 0.12
CA GLY A 74 -15.98 15.05 0.35
C GLY A 74 -15.71 13.56 0.61
N THR A 75 -16.51 12.95 1.48
CA THR A 75 -16.37 11.53 1.87
C THR A 75 -16.34 10.56 0.67
N LEU A 76 -17.14 10.81 -0.37
CA LEU A 76 -17.16 9.98 -1.57
C LEU A 76 -15.80 9.97 -2.28
N PHE A 77 -15.12 11.13 -2.34
CA PHE A 77 -13.81 11.24 -2.97
C PHE A 77 -12.76 10.42 -2.19
N ILE A 78 -12.78 10.52 -0.86
CA ILE A 78 -11.91 9.73 0.01
C ILE A 78 -12.14 8.23 -0.19
N HIS A 79 -13.39 7.80 -0.34
CA HIS A 79 -13.71 6.41 -0.65
C HIS A 79 -13.14 5.93 -1.98
N ILE A 80 -13.34 6.70 -3.06
CA ILE A 80 -12.86 6.32 -4.38
C ILE A 80 -11.35 6.12 -4.35
N VAL A 81 -10.60 7.09 -3.83
CA VAL A 81 -9.14 7.01 -3.75
C VAL A 81 -8.71 5.90 -2.78
N GLY A 82 -9.35 5.79 -1.63
CA GLY A 82 -9.03 4.79 -0.61
C GLY A 82 -9.26 3.35 -1.07
N VAL A 83 -10.39 3.04 -1.71
CA VAL A 83 -10.66 1.71 -2.30
C VAL A 83 -9.62 1.42 -3.38
N LEU A 84 -9.45 2.33 -4.34
CA LEU A 84 -8.58 2.11 -5.48
C LEU A 84 -7.14 1.85 -5.04
N PHE A 85 -6.64 2.67 -4.10
CA PHE A 85 -5.31 2.50 -3.53
C PHE A 85 -5.18 1.17 -2.79
N THR A 86 -6.14 0.82 -1.94
CA THR A 86 -6.09 -0.43 -1.16
C THR A 86 -6.10 -1.67 -2.07
N ILE A 87 -6.93 -1.68 -3.12
CA ILE A 87 -6.95 -2.75 -4.12
C ILE A 87 -5.60 -2.82 -4.86
N ALA A 88 -5.04 -1.68 -5.26
CA ALA A 88 -3.75 -1.63 -5.92
C ALA A 88 -2.64 -2.25 -5.06
N ARG A 89 -2.62 -1.95 -3.76
CA ARG A 89 -1.64 -2.53 -2.82
C ARG A 89 -1.85 -4.01 -2.58
N GLY A 90 -3.11 -4.45 -2.45
CA GLY A 90 -3.46 -5.87 -2.33
C GLY A 90 -3.01 -6.67 -3.55
N ALA A 91 -3.35 -6.22 -4.76
CA ALA A 91 -2.98 -6.86 -6.01
C ALA A 91 -1.45 -6.91 -6.21
N HIS A 92 -0.76 -5.80 -5.90
CA HIS A 92 0.70 -5.75 -5.99
C HIS A 92 1.36 -6.70 -4.99
N GLY A 93 0.93 -6.71 -3.72
CA GLY A 93 1.46 -7.60 -2.68
C GLY A 93 1.21 -9.07 -3.00
N TYR A 94 0.02 -9.41 -3.48
CA TYR A 94 -0.34 -10.77 -3.89
C TYR A 94 0.56 -11.33 -5.01
N ALA A 95 0.96 -10.50 -5.97
CA ALA A 95 1.84 -10.92 -7.06
C ALA A 95 3.22 -11.43 -6.58
N PHE A 96 3.71 -10.94 -5.43
CA PHE A 96 4.95 -11.43 -4.84
C PHE A 96 4.74 -12.71 -4.04
N VAL A 97 3.66 -12.80 -3.28
CA VAL A 97 3.34 -14.00 -2.47
C VAL A 97 3.03 -15.20 -3.37
N SER A 98 2.46 -14.97 -4.56
CA SER A 98 2.14 -16.01 -5.55
C SER A 98 3.30 -16.38 -6.49
N ASN A 99 4.53 -15.86 -6.27
CA ASN A 99 5.68 -16.00 -7.19
C ASN A 99 5.41 -15.52 -8.64
N GLN A 100 4.35 -14.74 -8.87
CA GLN A 100 4.02 -14.16 -10.17
C GLN A 100 4.60 -12.75 -10.31
N THR A 101 5.88 -12.57 -9.98
CA THR A 101 6.54 -11.26 -9.93
C THR A 101 6.64 -10.58 -11.31
N GLY A 102 6.45 -11.31 -12.41
CA GLY A 102 6.32 -10.77 -13.78
C GLY A 102 4.87 -10.57 -14.27
N GLY A 103 3.87 -10.93 -13.46
CA GLY A 103 2.48 -10.99 -13.86
C GLY A 103 1.75 -9.65 -13.95
N PRO A 104 0.59 -9.61 -14.63
CA PRO A 104 -0.19 -8.38 -14.84
C PRO A 104 -0.67 -7.75 -13.53
N ALA A 105 -0.94 -8.54 -12.49
CA ALA A 105 -1.35 -8.04 -11.17
C ALA A 105 -0.33 -7.07 -10.54
N ARG A 106 0.98 -7.33 -10.71
CA ARG A 106 2.03 -6.42 -10.25
C ARG A 106 2.01 -5.10 -11.04
N ARG A 107 1.93 -5.18 -12.37
CA ARG A 107 1.97 -3.99 -13.25
C ARG A 107 0.77 -3.10 -13.03
N ILE A 108 -0.42 -3.70 -12.97
CA ILE A 108 -1.69 -2.98 -12.70
C ILE A 108 -1.64 -2.37 -11.30
N GLY A 109 -1.23 -3.13 -10.28
CA GLY A 109 -1.11 -2.61 -8.92
C GLY A 109 -0.11 -1.45 -8.81
N ALA A 110 1.01 -1.51 -9.53
CA ALA A 110 1.97 -0.41 -9.58
C ALA A 110 1.40 0.83 -10.28
N GLY A 111 0.78 0.66 -11.45
CA GLY A 111 0.16 1.77 -12.20
C GLY A 111 -0.96 2.46 -11.40
N LEU A 112 -1.82 1.69 -10.75
CA LEU A 112 -2.88 2.24 -9.90
C LEU A 112 -2.32 2.94 -8.65
N THR A 113 -1.24 2.42 -8.04
CA THR A 113 -0.56 3.09 -6.94
C THR A 113 -0.08 4.48 -7.37
N LEU A 114 0.59 4.58 -8.53
CA LEU A 114 1.10 5.84 -9.07
C LEU A 114 -0.05 6.80 -9.41
N LEU A 115 -1.11 6.31 -10.03
CA LEU A 115 -2.30 7.11 -10.33
C LEU A 115 -2.91 7.70 -9.05
N CYS A 116 -3.09 6.91 -7.99
CA CYS A 116 -3.59 7.41 -6.71
C CYS A 116 -2.66 8.48 -6.13
N TYR A 117 -1.34 8.29 -6.21
CA TYR A 117 -0.37 9.28 -5.75
C TYR A 117 -0.46 10.60 -6.54
N LEU A 118 -0.61 10.54 -7.86
CA LEU A 118 -0.80 11.72 -8.70
C LEU A 118 -2.11 12.44 -8.37
N VAL A 119 -3.19 11.70 -8.15
CA VAL A 119 -4.49 12.27 -7.74
C VAL A 119 -4.38 12.95 -6.37
N ILE A 120 -3.80 12.28 -5.38
CA ILE A 120 -3.63 12.82 -4.03
C ILE A 120 -2.75 14.07 -4.07
N SER A 121 -1.57 13.98 -4.67
CA SER A 121 -0.62 15.10 -4.74
C SER A 121 -1.18 16.28 -5.51
N GLY A 122 -1.77 16.06 -6.68
CA GLY A 122 -2.40 17.11 -7.49
C GLY A 122 -3.56 17.78 -6.76
N ALA A 123 -4.42 17.00 -6.08
CA ALA A 123 -5.51 17.55 -5.28
C ALA A 123 -4.99 18.42 -4.13
N LEU A 124 -4.03 17.92 -3.35
CA LEU A 124 -3.46 18.66 -2.22
C LEU A 124 -2.74 19.94 -2.67
N ILE A 125 -1.95 19.88 -3.75
CA ILE A 125 -1.28 21.07 -4.30
C ILE A 125 -2.31 22.09 -4.76
N TRP A 126 -3.33 21.66 -5.53
CA TRP A 126 -4.40 22.54 -5.98
C TRP A 126 -5.07 23.25 -4.80
N LYS A 127 -5.49 22.49 -3.79
CA LYS A 127 -6.16 23.04 -2.60
C LYS A 127 -5.29 24.01 -1.80
N ALA A 128 -3.97 23.88 -1.87
CA ALA A 128 -3.04 24.76 -1.19
C ALA A 128 -2.85 26.11 -1.91
N VAL A 129 -3.11 26.17 -3.22
CA VAL A 129 -2.85 27.37 -4.05
C VAL A 129 -4.11 28.04 -4.60
N SER A 130 -5.29 27.43 -4.45
CA SER A 130 -6.60 27.95 -4.87
C SER A 130 -7.47 28.35 -3.68
#